data_AF-A0A3R9Y7L6-F1
#
_entry.id   AF-A0A3R9Y7L6-F1
#
_cell.length_a   1.000
_cell.length_b   1.000
_cell.length_c   1.000
_cell.angle_alpha   90.00
_cell.angle_beta   90.00
_cell.angle_gamma   90.00
#
_symmetry.space_group_name_H-M   'P 1'
#
loop_
_entity.id
_entity.type
_entity.pdbx_description
1 polymer ?
#
loop_
_entity_poly.entity_id
_entity_poly.type
_entity_poly.pdbx_seq_one_letter_code
_entity_poly.pdbx_strand_id
1 'polypeptide(L)'
;MPAQAAVTTGVRHLLESIARRWRNHRDAVVSLREIDGMDPALAAEIAAEAGLSVRDLRDVISHGVGANRLMRRMMAAYGIDAGDVDRQAPGMLRDIALLCSRCQSKGRCEEELEAGTARENAPGFCPNADTFETFGVVSN
;
A
#
# COMPACT_ATOMS: atom_id res chain seq x y z
N MET A 1 37.04 2.21 13.68
CA MET A 1 35.94 2.89 14.39
C MET A 1 34.63 2.75 13.60
N PRO A 2 33.76 1.76 13.91
CA PRO A 2 32.52 1.51 13.14
C PRO A 2 31.26 2.23 13.68
N ALA A 3 31.27 2.74 14.91
CA ALA A 3 30.07 3.28 15.57
C ALA A 3 29.53 4.59 14.95
N GLN A 4 30.38 5.48 14.44
CA GLN A 4 29.96 6.78 13.89
C GLN A 4 29.26 6.64 12.53
N ALA A 5 29.68 5.68 11.69
CA ALA A 5 29.05 5.40 10.40
C ALA A 5 27.62 4.86 10.58
N ALA A 6 27.41 3.93 11.52
CA ALA A 6 26.09 3.37 11.83
C ALA A 6 25.10 4.43 12.39
N VAL A 7 25.57 5.35 13.25
CA VAL A 7 24.75 6.45 13.79
C VAL A 7 24.32 7.43 12.70
N THR A 8 25.23 7.73 11.76
CA THR A 8 24.95 8.66 10.65
C THR A 8 23.94 8.05 9.67
N THR A 9 24.03 6.74 9.43
CA THR A 9 23.06 5.97 8.64
C THR A 9 21.70 5.90 9.34
N GLY A 10 21.66 5.67 10.66
CA GLY A 10 20.41 5.65 11.43
C GLY A 10 19.66 6.99 11.43
N VAL A 11 20.37 8.11 11.61
CA VAL A 11 19.78 9.45 11.52
C VAL A 11 19.28 9.75 10.10
N ARG A 12 20.02 9.32 9.07
CA ARG A 12 19.59 9.45 7.67
C ARG A 12 18.32 8.66 7.38
N HIS A 13 18.23 7.40 7.80
CA HIS A 13 17.02 6.58 7.65
C HIS A 13 15.83 7.18 8.41
N LEU A 14 16.04 7.74 9.60
CA LEU A 14 15.00 8.43 10.35
C LEU A 14 14.50 9.67 9.60
N LEU A 15 15.41 10.51 9.09
CA LEU A 15 15.06 11.70 8.31
C LEU A 15 14.33 11.33 7.00
N GLU A 16 14.78 10.30 6.30
CA GLU A 16 14.12 9.77 5.11
C GLU A 16 12.71 9.25 5.43
N SER A 17 12.55 8.57 6.55
CA SER A 17 11.25 8.05 7.03
C SER A 17 10.29 9.20 7.36
N ILE A 18 10.78 10.23 8.08
CA ILE A 18 9.99 11.43 8.39
C ILE A 18 9.62 12.20 7.12
N ALA A 19 10.57 12.43 6.21
CA ALA A 19 10.33 13.15 4.96
C ALA A 19 9.35 12.39 4.04
N ARG A 20 9.45 11.06 4.00
CA ARG A 20 8.52 10.20 3.27
C ARG A 20 7.12 10.28 3.88
N ARG A 21 6.99 10.22 5.20
CA ARG A 21 5.72 10.35 5.91
C ARG A 21 5.09 11.72 5.70
N TRP A 22 5.89 12.79 5.71
CA TRP A 22 5.41 14.16 5.47
C TRP A 22 4.93 14.38 4.04
N ARG A 23 5.69 13.95 3.01
CA ARG A 23 5.24 14.02 1.61
C ARG A 23 3.94 13.25 1.42
N ASN A 24 3.92 12.02 1.91
CA ASN A 24 2.75 11.18 1.87
C ASN A 24 1.52 11.85 2.52
N HIS A 25 1.67 12.35 3.74
CA HIS A 25 0.59 13.02 4.45
C HIS A 25 0.09 14.26 3.70
N ARG A 26 1.00 15.08 3.17
CA ARG A 26 0.66 16.28 2.43
C ARG A 26 -0.08 15.95 1.13
N ASP A 27 0.33 14.93 0.39
CA ASP A 27 -0.33 14.50 -0.84
C ASP A 27 -1.74 13.96 -0.54
N ALA A 28 -1.94 13.18 0.53
CA ALA A 28 -3.28 12.78 0.98
C ALA A 28 -4.16 13.97 1.36
N VAL A 29 -3.63 14.93 2.11
CA VAL A 29 -4.39 16.14 2.50
C VAL A 29 -4.82 16.95 1.28
N VAL A 30 -3.98 17.06 0.26
CA VAL A 30 -4.33 17.73 -1.00
C VAL A 30 -5.43 16.94 -1.74
N SER A 31 -5.25 15.65 -1.97
CA SER A 31 -6.24 14.84 -2.68
C SER A 31 -7.59 14.73 -1.97
N LEU A 32 -7.60 14.73 -0.63
CA LEU A 32 -8.85 14.78 0.15
C LEU A 32 -9.55 16.13 0.00
N ARG A 33 -8.79 17.24 0.03
CA ARG A 33 -9.36 18.58 -0.20
C ARG A 33 -9.92 18.75 -1.60
N GLU A 34 -9.29 18.13 -2.60
CA GLU A 34 -9.81 18.09 -3.97
C GLU A 34 -11.16 17.36 -4.00
N ILE A 35 -11.24 16.16 -3.44
CA ILE A 35 -12.52 15.42 -3.37
C ILE A 35 -13.59 16.17 -2.58
N ASP A 36 -13.23 16.74 -1.42
CA ASP A 36 -14.18 17.47 -0.57
C ASP A 36 -14.61 18.81 -1.17
N GLY A 37 -13.81 19.38 -2.08
CA GLY A 37 -14.12 20.60 -2.83
C GLY A 37 -14.85 20.38 -4.15
N MET A 38 -15.00 19.12 -4.61
CA MET A 38 -15.70 18.78 -5.84
C MET A 38 -17.22 18.64 -5.64
N ASP A 39 -17.96 18.74 -6.74
CA ASP A 39 -19.39 18.40 -6.76
C ASP A 39 -19.58 16.95 -6.24
N PRO A 40 -20.45 16.73 -5.23
CA PRO A 40 -20.74 15.39 -4.72
C PRO A 40 -21.15 14.38 -5.79
N ALA A 41 -21.86 14.80 -6.85
CA ALA A 41 -22.24 13.93 -7.95
C ALA A 41 -21.01 13.49 -8.75
N LEU A 42 -20.11 14.42 -9.06
CA LEU A 42 -18.84 14.12 -9.75
C LEU A 42 -17.92 13.24 -8.90
N ALA A 43 -17.84 13.48 -7.58
CA ALA A 43 -17.10 12.61 -6.67
C ALA A 43 -17.68 11.19 -6.62
N ALA A 44 -19.01 11.05 -6.70
CA ALA A 44 -19.68 9.75 -6.78
C ALA A 44 -19.43 9.05 -8.12
N GLU A 45 -19.40 9.77 -9.24
CA GLU A 45 -19.03 9.24 -10.56
C GLU A 45 -17.59 8.71 -10.56
N ILE A 46 -16.63 9.51 -10.09
CA ILE A 46 -15.21 9.08 -10.00
C ILE A 46 -15.06 7.86 -9.10
N ALA A 47 -15.76 7.82 -7.97
CA ALA A 47 -15.75 6.66 -7.09
C ALA A 47 -16.37 5.43 -7.81
N ALA A 48 -17.48 5.61 -8.51
CA ALA A 48 -18.15 4.53 -9.25
C ALA A 48 -17.31 4.00 -10.42
N GLU A 49 -16.57 4.85 -11.14
CA GLU A 49 -15.60 4.44 -12.17
C GLU A 49 -14.49 3.56 -11.59
N ALA A 50 -14.03 3.88 -10.38
CA ALA A 50 -13.10 3.03 -9.63
C ALA A 50 -13.78 1.82 -8.98
N GLY A 51 -15.11 1.68 -9.09
CA GLY A 51 -15.93 0.68 -8.42
C GLY A 51 -15.85 0.73 -6.90
N LEU A 52 -15.72 1.94 -6.35
CA LEU A 52 -15.65 2.27 -4.94
C LEU A 52 -16.87 3.09 -4.51
N SER A 53 -17.21 3.04 -3.23
CA SER A 53 -18.00 4.13 -2.65
C SER A 53 -17.12 5.36 -2.42
N VAL A 54 -17.71 6.56 -2.34
CA VAL A 54 -16.97 7.79 -1.98
C VAL A 54 -16.25 7.62 -0.63
N ARG A 55 -16.84 6.86 0.30
CA ARG A 55 -16.21 6.54 1.58
C ARG A 55 -14.96 5.66 1.39
N ASP A 56 -15.04 4.62 0.57
CA ASP A 56 -13.90 3.74 0.32
C ASP A 56 -12.79 4.48 -0.46
N LEU A 57 -13.15 5.37 -1.38
CA LEU A 57 -12.21 6.24 -2.08
C LEU A 57 -11.47 7.16 -1.10
N ARG A 58 -12.19 7.80 -0.17
CA ARG A 58 -11.57 8.59 0.91
C ARG A 58 -10.68 7.75 1.81
N ASP A 59 -11.07 6.52 2.14
CA ASP A 59 -10.27 5.62 2.97
C ASP A 59 -8.95 5.26 2.28
N VAL A 60 -8.99 4.97 0.98
CA VAL A 60 -7.80 4.70 0.16
C VAL A 60 -6.88 5.90 0.09
N ILE A 61 -7.40 7.12 -0.08
CA ILE A 61 -6.55 8.32 -0.13
C ILE A 61 -5.96 8.62 1.25
N SER A 62 -6.79 8.56 2.31
CA SER A 62 -6.39 8.91 3.67
C SER A 62 -5.36 7.92 4.26
N HIS A 63 -5.53 6.63 3.98
CA HIS A 63 -4.75 5.55 4.63
C HIS A 63 -3.82 4.81 3.66
N GLY A 64 -3.99 5.04 2.35
CA GLY A 64 -3.24 4.36 1.30
C GLY A 64 -1.89 4.98 0.97
N VAL A 65 -1.49 6.07 1.63
CA VAL A 65 -0.24 6.74 1.25
C VAL A 65 0.99 5.92 1.65
N GLY A 66 1.69 5.40 0.63
CA GLY A 66 2.73 4.39 0.80
C GLY A 66 2.20 2.95 0.82
N ALA A 67 0.90 2.73 1.05
CA ALA A 67 0.28 1.41 0.98
C ALA A 67 0.36 0.82 -0.43
N ASN A 68 0.16 1.63 -1.49
CA ASN A 68 0.30 1.16 -2.87
C ASN A 68 1.73 0.65 -3.15
N ARG A 69 2.77 1.33 -2.64
CA ARG A 69 4.17 0.89 -2.77
C ARG A 69 4.43 -0.40 -2.00
N LEU A 70 4.02 -0.48 -0.74
CA LEU A 70 4.20 -1.68 0.09
C LEU A 70 3.40 -2.87 -0.49
N MET A 71 2.16 -2.64 -0.92
CA MET A 71 1.32 -3.62 -1.59
C MET A 71 2.02 -4.22 -2.81
N ARG A 72 2.52 -3.37 -3.73
CA ARG A 72 3.22 -3.85 -4.93
C ARG A 72 4.49 -4.62 -4.60
N ARG A 73 5.27 -4.18 -3.59
CA ARG A 73 6.44 -4.93 -3.10
C ARG A 73 6.05 -6.28 -2.51
N MET A 74 4.95 -6.33 -1.76
CA MET A 74 4.41 -7.57 -1.19
C MET A 74 3.94 -8.53 -2.27
N MET A 75 3.21 -8.05 -3.27
CA MET A 75 2.83 -8.84 -4.44
C MET A 75 4.05 -9.41 -5.15
N ALA A 76 5.08 -8.60 -5.37
CA ALA A 76 6.34 -9.07 -5.96
C ALA A 76 7.06 -10.13 -5.10
N ALA A 77 7.00 -10.02 -3.77
CA ALA A 77 7.55 -11.05 -2.86
C ALA A 77 6.82 -12.40 -2.97
N TYR A 78 5.57 -12.39 -3.46
CA TYR A 78 4.80 -13.58 -3.82
C TYR A 78 4.94 -13.99 -5.29
N GLY A 79 5.71 -13.25 -6.10
CA GLY A 79 5.83 -13.49 -7.54
C GLY A 79 4.59 -13.07 -8.35
N ILE A 80 3.77 -12.17 -7.80
CA ILE A 80 2.51 -11.73 -8.41
C ILE A 80 2.74 -10.44 -9.20
N ASP A 81 2.37 -10.46 -10.49
CA ASP A 81 2.23 -9.24 -11.28
C ASP A 81 0.84 -8.62 -11.11
N ALA A 82 0.78 -7.31 -10.85
CA ALA A 82 -0.49 -6.61 -10.61
C ALA A 82 -1.37 -6.50 -11.86
N GLY A 83 -0.77 -6.41 -13.04
CA GLY A 83 -1.51 -6.43 -14.30
C GLY A 83 -2.12 -7.80 -14.57
N ASP A 84 -1.45 -8.88 -14.16
CA ASP A 84 -1.94 -10.25 -14.32
C ASP A 84 -3.13 -10.53 -13.40
N VAL A 85 -3.10 -10.01 -12.17
CA VAL A 85 -4.23 -10.12 -11.23
C VAL A 85 -5.50 -9.50 -11.80
N ASP A 86 -5.42 -8.29 -12.34
CA ASP A 86 -6.61 -7.60 -12.86
C ASP A 86 -7.15 -8.25 -14.15
N ARG A 87 -6.28 -8.85 -14.97
CA ARG A 87 -6.72 -9.65 -16.14
C ARG A 87 -7.40 -10.96 -15.74
N GLN A 88 -6.91 -11.63 -14.69
CA GLN A 88 -7.46 -12.91 -14.22
C GLN A 88 -8.73 -12.72 -13.37
N ALA A 89 -8.77 -11.66 -12.57
CA ALA A 89 -9.87 -11.36 -11.67
C ALA A 89 -10.10 -9.83 -11.64
N PRO A 90 -10.92 -9.30 -12.57
CA PRO A 90 -11.23 -7.88 -12.63
C PRO A 90 -11.75 -7.34 -11.29
N GLY A 91 -11.15 -6.25 -10.81
CA GLY A 91 -11.51 -5.64 -9.52
C GLY A 91 -10.84 -6.26 -8.29
N MET A 92 -10.15 -7.40 -8.43
CA MET A 92 -9.37 -7.98 -7.32
C MET A 92 -8.25 -7.06 -6.85
N LEU A 93 -7.59 -6.36 -7.79
CA LEU A 93 -6.53 -5.41 -7.44
C LEU A 93 -7.06 -4.24 -6.59
N ARG A 94 -8.29 -3.81 -6.85
CA ARG A 94 -8.99 -2.80 -6.05
C ARG A 94 -9.27 -3.32 -4.64
N ASP A 95 -9.75 -4.54 -4.52
CA ASP A 95 -10.10 -5.13 -3.21
C ASP A 95 -8.83 -5.36 -2.36
N ILE A 96 -7.74 -5.82 -2.98
CA ILE A 96 -6.41 -5.91 -2.37
C ILE A 96 -5.95 -4.52 -1.88
N ALA A 97 -6.12 -3.48 -2.70
CA ALA A 97 -5.73 -2.12 -2.36
C ALA A 97 -6.55 -1.55 -1.18
N LEU A 98 -7.84 -1.88 -1.09
CA LEU A 98 -8.70 -1.48 0.03
C LEU A 98 -8.27 -2.13 1.35
N LEU A 99 -8.00 -3.44 1.34
CA LEU A 99 -7.52 -4.14 2.54
C LEU A 99 -6.14 -3.64 2.96
N CYS A 100 -5.24 -3.41 2.00
CA CYS A 100 -3.90 -2.89 2.28
C CYS A 100 -3.93 -1.45 2.80
N SER A 101 -4.79 -0.59 2.26
CA SER A 101 -4.92 0.80 2.73
C SER A 101 -5.39 0.85 4.18
N ARG A 102 -6.29 -0.04 4.60
CA ARG A 102 -6.80 -0.12 5.98
C ARG A 102 -5.87 -0.83 6.97
N CYS A 103 -4.87 -1.58 6.50
CA CYS A 103 -3.94 -2.34 7.34
C CYS A 103 -3.14 -1.44 8.29
N GLN A 104 -3.07 -1.77 9.58
CA GLN A 104 -2.30 -1.03 10.58
C GLN A 104 -0.84 -1.52 10.72
N SER A 105 -0.53 -2.70 10.17
CA SER A 105 0.78 -3.35 10.27
C SER A 105 1.76 -2.94 9.17
N LYS A 106 1.65 -1.72 8.63
CA LYS A 106 2.50 -1.25 7.51
C LYS A 106 3.99 -1.15 7.86
N GLY A 107 4.31 -0.81 9.11
CA GLY A 107 5.70 -0.77 9.60
C GLY A 107 6.34 -2.16 9.54
N ARG A 108 5.68 -3.16 10.15
CA ARG A 108 6.10 -4.56 10.07
C ARG A 108 6.20 -5.03 8.62
N CYS A 109 5.24 -4.68 7.76
CA CYS A 109 5.29 -5.01 6.33
C CYS A 109 6.58 -4.51 5.67
N GLU A 110 6.98 -3.26 5.95
CA GLU A 110 8.21 -2.69 5.39
C GLU A 110 9.46 -3.41 5.92
N GLU A 111 9.53 -3.69 7.23
CA GLU A 111 10.64 -4.42 7.87
C GLU A 111 10.82 -5.84 7.28
N GLU A 112 9.72 -6.60 7.16
CA GLU A 112 9.75 -7.96 6.61
C GLU A 112 10.12 -7.97 5.11
N LEU A 113 9.70 -6.93 4.37
CA LEU A 113 10.08 -6.74 2.97
C LEU A 113 11.56 -6.34 2.79
N GLU A 114 12.13 -5.64 3.76
CA GLU A 114 13.56 -5.29 3.76
C GLU A 114 14.43 -6.48 4.19
N ALA A 115 13.95 -7.29 5.13
CA ALA A 115 14.61 -8.51 5.58
C ALA A 115 14.48 -9.69 4.60
N GLY A 116 13.59 -9.61 3.60
CA GLY A 116 13.32 -10.69 2.66
C GLY A 116 12.46 -11.83 3.23
N THR A 117 11.84 -11.62 4.40
CA THR A 117 11.02 -12.60 5.14
C THR A 117 9.52 -12.39 4.94
N ALA A 118 9.13 -11.42 4.11
CA ALA A 118 7.75 -10.99 3.95
C ALA A 118 6.76 -12.11 3.61
N ARG A 119 7.05 -12.97 2.62
CA ARG A 119 6.13 -14.07 2.22
C ARG A 119 5.91 -15.06 3.35
N GLU A 120 6.99 -15.47 4.02
CA GLU A 120 6.95 -16.43 5.13
C GLU A 120 6.13 -15.89 6.31
N ASN A 121 6.32 -14.61 6.65
CA ASN A 121 5.72 -14.01 7.84
C ASN A 121 4.36 -13.33 7.59
N ALA A 122 3.95 -13.15 6.33
CA ALA A 122 2.69 -12.51 5.96
C ALA A 122 1.45 -13.07 6.66
N PRO A 123 1.27 -14.40 6.83
CA PRO A 123 0.09 -14.95 7.48
C PRO A 123 -0.13 -14.41 8.90
N GLY A 124 0.93 -13.92 9.55
CA GLY A 124 0.87 -13.33 10.88
C GLY A 124 0.48 -11.84 10.94
N PHE A 125 0.30 -11.13 9.81
CA PHE A 125 -0.05 -9.71 9.84
C PHE A 125 -0.72 -9.12 8.59
N CYS A 126 -0.52 -9.72 7.42
CA CYS A 126 -0.97 -9.17 6.15
C CYS A 126 -2.43 -9.60 5.90
N PRO A 127 -3.39 -8.67 5.76
CA PRO A 127 -4.79 -9.04 5.49
C PRO A 127 -5.00 -9.63 4.08
N ASN A 128 -3.99 -9.51 3.20
CA ASN A 128 -4.02 -10.05 1.84
C ASN A 128 -3.22 -11.36 1.71
N ALA A 129 -2.70 -11.94 2.80
CA ALA A 129 -1.81 -13.10 2.72
C ALA A 129 -2.45 -14.29 1.97
N ASP A 130 -3.69 -14.64 2.32
CA ASP A 130 -4.41 -15.76 1.69
C ASP A 130 -4.68 -15.49 0.20
N THR A 131 -5.08 -14.26 -0.12
CA THR A 131 -5.26 -13.81 -1.52
C THR A 131 -3.95 -13.93 -2.28
N PHE A 132 -2.84 -13.47 -1.71
CA PHE A 132 -1.53 -13.55 -2.35
C PHE A 132 -1.05 -14.99 -2.52
N GLU A 133 -1.31 -15.89 -1.57
CA GLU A 133 -0.96 -17.31 -1.76
C GLU A 133 -1.75 -17.93 -2.92
N THR A 134 -3.00 -17.51 -3.11
CA THR A 134 -3.85 -17.96 -4.23
C THR A 134 -3.29 -17.54 -5.60
N PHE A 135 -2.74 -16.34 -5.71
CA PHE A 135 -2.14 -15.83 -6.96
C PHE A 135 -0.65 -16.15 -7.11
N GLY A 136 0.07 -16.38 -6.01
CA GLY A 136 1.53 -16.51 -5.92
C GLY A 136 2.11 -17.86 -6.35
N VAL A 137 1.32 -18.66 -7.08
CA VAL A 137 1.69 -19.99 -7.56
C VAL A 137 1.12 -20.22 -8.97
N VAL A 138 1.48 -19.39 -9.96
CA VAL A 138 1.19 -19.69 -11.38
C VAL A 138 2.28 -19.22 -12.35
N SER A 139 3.53 -19.14 -11.90
CA SER A 139 4.67 -18.85 -12.79
C SER A 139 5.66 -20.00 -12.79
N ASN A 140 5.35 -21.04 -13.56
CA ASN A 140 6.34 -21.97 -14.11
C ASN A 140 6.18 -22.03 -15.62
#